data_AF-A0A938YNQ4-F1
#
_entry.id   AF-A0A938YNQ4-F1
#
_cell.length_a   1.000
_cell.length_b   1.000
_cell.length_c   1.000
_cell.angle_alpha   90.00
_cell.angle_beta   90.00
_cell.angle_gamma   90.00
#
_symmetry.space_group_name_H-M   'P 1'
#
loop_
_entity.id
_entity.type
_entity.pdbx_description
1 polymer ?
#
loop_
_entity_poly.entity_id
_entity_poly.type
_entity_poly.pdbx_seq_one_letter_code
_entity_poly.pdbx_strand_id
1 'polypeptide(L)'
;MAGKESKKGRAFEWVKQNPFFIALLALIAVFGYYLWQAFLLTGLSLLAIFAAIVVAVKIYYRKPGLRQLVKKKREILEAVKIAERKYMKRKLSENDFNSIFKEKQQQLIKIEALIDEQHNRERAEKASEEIEKVQAKKRHILQSLMEEKARLVKEMGIAEKRYLKRKIDSKTYQALVQKNQEKVVEIEAQISRLYSEANIKKVMESLKEKLDGWEEQKKQKKEKKKKSEREKELQIAAEIAQQLMEK
;
A
#
# COMPACT_ATOMS: atom_id res chain seq x y z
N MET A 1 9.34 -73.28 -25.16
CA MET A 1 9.73 -71.90 -25.53
C MET A 1 8.83 -71.45 -26.67
N ALA A 2 7.84 -70.59 -26.41
CA ALA A 2 6.95 -70.05 -27.43
C ALA A 2 7.33 -68.58 -27.68
N GLY A 3 7.74 -68.29 -28.91
CA GLY A 3 8.20 -66.97 -29.33
C GLY A 3 7.05 -65.96 -29.35
N LYS A 4 7.19 -64.88 -28.58
CA LYS A 4 6.38 -63.66 -28.71
C LYS A 4 6.80 -62.94 -29.99
N GLU A 5 6.18 -63.28 -31.10
CA GLU A 5 6.34 -62.50 -32.32
C GLU A 5 5.70 -61.11 -32.18
N SER A 6 6.52 -60.13 -32.56
CA SER A 6 6.32 -58.69 -32.62
C SER A 6 4.91 -58.23 -33.00
N LYS A 7 4.16 -57.68 -32.02
CA LYS A 7 2.92 -56.92 -32.26
C LYS A 7 3.15 -55.57 -32.97
N LYS A 8 4.41 -55.15 -33.20
CA LYS A 8 4.73 -53.83 -33.78
C LYS A 8 4.63 -53.78 -35.31
N GLY A 9 4.79 -54.90 -36.01
CA GLY A 9 4.70 -54.94 -37.49
C GLY A 9 3.27 -54.84 -38.05
N ARG A 10 2.30 -55.47 -37.38
CA ARG A 10 0.90 -55.53 -37.84
C ARG A 10 0.17 -54.17 -37.82
N ALA A 11 0.54 -53.27 -36.91
CA ALA A 11 -0.05 -51.93 -36.86
C ALA A 11 0.34 -51.07 -38.06
N PHE A 12 1.57 -51.23 -38.58
CA PHE A 12 2.07 -50.44 -39.70
C PHE A 12 1.48 -50.89 -41.05
N GLU A 13 1.27 -52.19 -41.24
CA GLU A 13 0.60 -52.72 -42.44
C GLU A 13 -0.89 -52.34 -42.50
N TRP A 14 -1.59 -52.35 -41.35
CA TRP A 14 -3.01 -51.96 -41.29
C TRP A 14 -3.23 -50.47 -41.63
N VAL A 15 -2.30 -49.61 -41.22
CA VAL A 15 -2.31 -48.18 -41.55
C VAL A 15 -2.07 -47.95 -43.04
N LYS A 16 -1.20 -48.75 -43.68
CA LYS A 16 -0.95 -48.67 -45.13
C LYS A 16 -2.15 -49.12 -45.98
N GLN A 17 -2.97 -50.03 -45.47
CA GLN A 17 -4.18 -50.53 -46.16
C GLN A 17 -5.40 -49.62 -46.02
N ASN A 18 -5.40 -48.68 -45.06
CA ASN A 18 -6.57 -47.83 -44.76
C ASN A 18 -6.23 -46.34 -44.93
N PRO A 19 -6.04 -45.83 -46.17
CA PRO A 19 -5.72 -44.42 -46.43
C PRO A 19 -6.78 -43.46 -45.89
N PHE A 20 -8.04 -43.91 -45.79
CA PHE A 20 -9.12 -43.17 -45.15
C PHE A 20 -8.86 -42.85 -43.68
N PHE A 21 -8.23 -43.76 -42.94
CA PHE A 21 -7.94 -43.56 -41.52
C PHE A 21 -6.83 -42.51 -41.32
N ILE A 22 -5.82 -42.51 -42.20
CA ILE A 22 -4.76 -41.48 -42.22
C ILE A 22 -5.37 -40.11 -42.57
N ALA A 23 -6.22 -40.05 -43.59
CA ALA A 23 -6.91 -38.83 -43.98
C ALA A 23 -7.81 -38.28 -42.86
N LEU A 24 -8.51 -39.16 -42.13
CA LEU A 24 -9.34 -38.79 -40.97
C LEU A 24 -8.50 -38.22 -39.83
N LEU A 25 -7.36 -38.85 -39.50
CA LEU A 25 -6.44 -38.34 -38.47
C LEU A 25 -5.84 -36.99 -38.86
N ALA A 26 -5.48 -36.80 -40.14
CA ALA A 26 -4.99 -35.52 -40.64
C ALA A 26 -6.07 -34.43 -40.53
N LEU A 27 -7.32 -34.73 -40.87
CA LEU A 27 -8.46 -33.83 -40.70
C LEU A 27 -8.69 -33.45 -39.23
N ILE A 28 -8.64 -34.41 -38.31
CA ILE A 28 -8.76 -34.15 -36.86
C ILE A 28 -7.62 -33.26 -36.37
N ALA A 29 -6.39 -33.50 -36.82
CA ALA A 29 -5.23 -32.70 -36.45
C ALA A 29 -5.34 -31.26 -36.96
N VAL A 30 -5.76 -31.07 -38.22
CA VAL A 30 -6.00 -29.74 -38.80
C VAL A 30 -7.13 -29.02 -38.07
N PHE A 31 -8.24 -29.70 -37.80
CA PHE A 31 -9.36 -29.14 -37.04
C PHE A 31 -8.96 -28.76 -35.60
N GLY A 32 -8.19 -29.62 -34.93
CA GLY A 32 -7.63 -29.35 -33.59
C GLY A 32 -6.69 -28.14 -33.59
N TYR A 33 -5.88 -27.97 -34.63
CA TYR A 33 -5.03 -26.79 -34.79
C TYR A 33 -5.85 -25.50 -34.92
N TYR A 34 -6.92 -25.50 -35.73
CA TYR A 34 -7.81 -24.33 -35.86
C TYR A 34 -8.59 -24.04 -34.58
N LEU A 35 -9.06 -25.07 -33.86
CA LEU A 35 -9.69 -24.90 -32.54
C LEU A 35 -8.73 -24.28 -31.53
N TRP A 36 -7.47 -24.73 -31.50
CA TRP A 36 -6.44 -24.16 -30.63
C TRP A 36 -6.13 -22.70 -30.97
N GLN A 37 -6.01 -22.37 -32.26
CA GLN A 37 -5.83 -21.00 -32.74
C GLN A 37 -7.02 -20.10 -32.36
N ALA A 38 -8.25 -20.60 -32.52
CA ALA A 38 -9.45 -19.87 -32.11
C ALA A 38 -9.48 -19.62 -30.60
N PHE A 39 -9.08 -20.60 -29.79
CA PHE A 39 -8.97 -20.45 -28.34
C PHE A 39 -7.89 -19.43 -27.93
N LEU A 40 -6.74 -19.43 -28.61
CA LEU A 40 -5.68 -18.44 -28.38
C LEU A 40 -6.14 -17.02 -28.75
N LEU A 41 -6.77 -16.85 -29.90
CA LEU A 41 -7.25 -15.54 -30.36
C LEU A 41 -8.36 -14.99 -29.46
N THR A 42 -9.29 -15.85 -29.03
CA THR A 42 -10.36 -15.46 -28.09
C THR A 42 -9.81 -15.22 -26.68
N GLY A 43 -8.83 -15.99 -26.22
CA GLY A 43 -8.17 -15.77 -24.94
C GLY A 43 -7.40 -14.45 -24.89
N LEU A 44 -6.68 -14.12 -25.97
CA LEU A 44 -5.95 -12.85 -26.10
C LEU A 44 -6.89 -11.64 -26.17
N SER A 45 -8.02 -11.75 -26.88
CA SER A 45 -9.00 -10.65 -26.96
C SER A 45 -9.66 -10.38 -25.59
N LEU A 46 -9.99 -11.43 -24.83
CA LEU A 46 -10.49 -11.29 -23.46
C LEU A 46 -9.48 -10.63 -22.52
N LEU A 47 -8.20 -11.00 -22.61
CA LEU A 47 -7.11 -10.35 -21.86
C LEU A 47 -6.97 -8.87 -22.20
N ALA A 48 -7.06 -8.51 -23.48
CA ALA A 48 -7.00 -7.12 -23.93
C ALA A 48 -8.20 -6.30 -23.40
N ILE A 49 -9.41 -6.87 -23.42
CA ILE A 49 -10.62 -6.24 -22.85
C ILE A 49 -10.44 -6.03 -21.35
N PHE A 50 -9.94 -7.03 -20.63
CA PHE A 50 -9.70 -6.93 -19.20
C PHE A 50 -8.67 -5.83 -18.87
N ALA A 51 -7.55 -5.79 -19.59
CA ALA A 51 -6.54 -4.75 -19.43
C ALA A 51 -7.13 -3.35 -19.70
N ALA A 52 -7.96 -3.19 -20.73
CA ALA A 52 -8.63 -1.94 -21.04
C ALA A 52 -9.58 -1.49 -19.91
N ILE A 53 -10.35 -2.42 -19.32
CA ILE A 53 -11.23 -2.14 -18.19
C ILE A 53 -10.40 -1.68 -16.98
N VAL A 54 -9.31 -2.37 -16.63
CA VAL A 54 -8.44 -1.99 -15.51
C VAL A 54 -7.85 -0.59 -15.71
N VAL A 55 -7.41 -0.26 -16.93
CA VAL A 55 -6.90 1.07 -17.26
C VAL A 55 -8.00 2.12 -17.16
N ALA A 56 -9.20 1.85 -17.69
CA ALA A 56 -10.34 2.77 -17.62
C ALA A 56 -10.77 3.05 -16.17
N VAL A 57 -10.84 2.01 -15.34
CA VAL A 57 -11.09 2.11 -13.89
C VAL A 57 -10.01 2.98 -13.24
N LYS A 58 -8.72 2.73 -13.50
CA LYS A 58 -7.62 3.51 -12.93
C LYS A 58 -7.69 5.00 -13.31
N ILE A 59 -8.12 5.31 -14.54
CA ILE A 59 -8.31 6.69 -15.00
C ILE A 59 -9.54 7.32 -14.32
N TYR A 60 -10.65 6.59 -14.24
CA TYR A 60 -11.89 7.07 -13.64
C TYR A 60 -11.75 7.38 -12.15
N TYR A 61 -11.04 6.53 -11.40
CA TYR A 61 -10.78 6.71 -9.97
C TYR A 61 -9.56 7.60 -9.67
N ARG A 62 -8.95 8.23 -10.68
CA ARG A 62 -7.81 9.13 -10.47
C ARG A 62 -8.30 10.40 -9.77
N LYS A 63 -8.08 10.47 -8.45
CA LYS A 63 -8.36 11.68 -7.66
C LYS A 63 -7.63 12.89 -8.28
N PRO A 64 -8.29 14.06 -8.37
CA PRO A 64 -7.67 15.27 -8.92
C PRO A 64 -6.45 15.68 -8.08
N GLY A 65 -5.37 16.09 -8.74
CA GLY A 65 -4.16 16.53 -8.04
C GLY A 65 -4.38 17.85 -7.28
N LEU A 66 -3.54 18.13 -6.26
CA LEU A 66 -3.65 19.34 -5.44
C LEU A 66 -3.69 20.63 -6.29
N ARG A 67 -2.84 20.72 -7.32
CA ARG A 67 -2.83 21.86 -8.26
C ARG A 67 -4.17 22.05 -8.99
N GLN A 68 -4.83 20.97 -9.39
CA GLN A 68 -6.12 21.03 -10.07
C GLN A 68 -7.23 21.48 -9.11
N LEU A 69 -7.21 21.00 -7.87
CA LEU A 69 -8.16 21.42 -6.84
C LEU A 69 -8.02 22.90 -6.49
N VAL A 70 -6.78 23.39 -6.32
CA VAL A 70 -6.51 24.82 -6.09
C VAL A 70 -6.95 25.68 -7.27
N LYS A 71 -6.74 25.21 -8.51
CA LYS A 71 -7.22 25.91 -9.71
C LYS A 71 -8.75 26.02 -9.71
N LYS A 72 -9.46 24.92 -9.46
CA LYS A 72 -10.93 24.92 -9.34
C LYS A 72 -11.42 25.83 -8.22
N LYS A 73 -10.73 25.88 -7.07
CA LYS A 73 -11.04 26.83 -5.98
C LYS A 73 -11.01 28.28 -6.47
N ARG A 74 -9.97 28.65 -7.24
CA ARG A 74 -9.86 30.00 -7.82
C ARG A 74 -10.98 30.30 -8.81
N GLU A 75 -11.31 29.35 -9.69
CA GLU A 75 -12.40 29.49 -10.66
C GLU A 75 -13.77 29.72 -9.98
N ILE A 76 -14.06 29.00 -8.89
CA ILE A 76 -15.29 29.20 -8.11
C ILE A 76 -15.31 30.59 -7.47
N LEU A 77 -14.19 31.03 -6.87
CA LEU A 77 -14.10 32.36 -6.27
C LEU A 77 -14.25 33.48 -7.30
N GLU A 78 -13.70 33.30 -8.51
CA GLU A 78 -13.91 34.23 -9.61
C GLU A 78 -15.37 34.27 -10.06
N ALA A 79 -16.04 33.12 -10.17
CA ALA A 79 -17.46 33.05 -10.49
C ALA A 79 -18.32 33.80 -9.45
N VAL A 80 -18.01 33.66 -8.15
CA VAL A 80 -18.67 34.40 -7.07
C VAL A 80 -18.45 35.91 -7.23
N LYS A 81 -17.21 36.36 -7.46
CA LYS A 81 -16.91 37.78 -7.70
C LYS A 81 -17.62 38.35 -8.92
N ILE A 82 -17.78 37.55 -9.99
CA ILE A 82 -18.52 37.96 -11.18
C ILE A 82 -20.01 38.11 -10.86
N ALA A 83 -20.60 37.15 -10.13
CA ALA A 83 -21.99 37.22 -9.70
C ALA A 83 -22.24 38.44 -8.80
N GLU A 84 -21.35 38.70 -7.84
CA GLU A 84 -21.39 39.86 -6.95
C GLU A 84 -21.33 41.18 -7.75
N ARG A 85 -20.40 41.31 -8.70
CA ARG A 85 -20.33 42.49 -9.58
C ARG A 85 -21.60 42.69 -10.41
N LYS A 86 -22.23 41.60 -10.89
CA LYS A 86 -23.48 41.69 -11.65
C LYS A 86 -24.63 42.13 -10.76
N TYR A 87 -24.71 41.60 -9.54
CA TYR A 87 -25.69 42.01 -8.52
C TYR A 87 -25.54 43.50 -8.15
N MET A 88 -24.31 43.94 -7.85
CA MET A 88 -24.01 45.34 -7.53
C MET A 88 -24.35 46.31 -8.68
N LYS A 89 -24.20 45.87 -9.93
CA LYS A 89 -24.62 46.62 -11.13
C LYS A 89 -26.11 46.48 -11.45
N ARG A 90 -26.91 45.89 -10.57
CA ARG A 90 -28.34 45.60 -10.73
C ARG A 90 -28.68 44.80 -11.99
N LYS A 91 -27.72 44.02 -12.50
CA LYS A 91 -27.87 43.12 -13.66
C LYS A 91 -28.33 41.72 -13.26
N LEU A 92 -28.55 41.48 -11.98
CA LEU A 92 -28.93 40.19 -11.42
C LEU A 92 -29.89 40.45 -10.25
N SER A 93 -30.95 39.65 -10.12
CA SER A 93 -31.85 39.75 -8.98
C SER A 93 -31.18 39.23 -7.70
N GLU A 94 -31.68 39.65 -6.54
CA GLU A 94 -31.19 39.16 -5.25
C GLU A 94 -31.40 37.66 -5.08
N ASN A 95 -32.54 37.14 -5.53
CA ASN A 95 -32.85 35.72 -5.47
C ASN A 95 -31.88 34.89 -6.33
N ASP A 96 -31.59 35.35 -7.56
CA ASP A 96 -30.63 34.68 -8.44
C ASP A 96 -29.22 34.73 -7.87
N PHE A 97 -28.83 35.88 -7.29
CA PHE A 97 -27.52 36.04 -6.66
C PHE A 97 -27.37 35.07 -5.49
N ASN A 98 -28.36 35.02 -4.59
CA ASN A 98 -28.35 34.16 -3.42
C ASN A 98 -28.32 32.67 -3.80
N SER A 99 -29.01 32.28 -4.87
CA SER A 99 -28.97 30.92 -5.40
C SER A 99 -27.57 30.55 -5.91
N ILE A 100 -26.99 31.39 -6.78
CA ILE A 100 -25.64 31.20 -7.32
C ILE A 100 -24.61 31.18 -6.18
N PHE A 101 -24.72 32.10 -5.23
CA PHE A 101 -23.82 32.20 -4.09
C PHE A 101 -23.84 30.93 -3.24
N LYS A 102 -25.03 30.44 -2.86
CA LYS A 102 -25.18 29.18 -2.11
C LYS A 102 -24.59 27.99 -2.85
N GLU A 103 -24.87 27.84 -4.14
CA GLU A 103 -24.33 26.76 -4.96
C GLU A 103 -22.79 26.79 -4.99
N LYS A 104 -22.21 27.96 -5.25
CA LYS A 104 -20.75 28.13 -5.31
C LYS A 104 -20.10 27.97 -3.95
N GLN A 105 -20.75 28.38 -2.87
CA GLN A 105 -20.26 28.19 -1.51
C GLN A 105 -20.24 26.70 -1.13
N GLN A 106 -21.27 25.93 -1.50
CA GLN A 106 -21.24 24.47 -1.33
C GLN A 106 -20.13 23.80 -2.14
N GLN A 107 -19.90 24.24 -3.38
CA GLN A 107 -18.79 23.74 -4.20
C GLN A 107 -17.43 24.10 -3.58
N LEU A 108 -17.29 25.29 -3.01
CA LEU A 108 -16.07 25.73 -2.33
C LEU A 108 -15.75 24.85 -1.12
N ILE A 109 -16.74 24.58 -0.25
CA ILE A 109 -16.59 23.72 0.92
C ILE A 109 -16.12 22.32 0.50
N LYS A 110 -16.73 21.74 -0.53
CA LYS A 110 -16.33 20.42 -1.06
C LYS A 110 -14.88 20.42 -1.56
N ILE A 111 -14.46 21.47 -2.27
CA ILE A 111 -13.09 21.57 -2.78
C ILE A 111 -12.08 21.81 -1.66
N GLU A 112 -12.42 22.60 -0.65
CA GLU A 112 -11.54 22.81 0.51
C GLU A 112 -11.32 21.51 1.29
N ALA A 113 -12.38 20.75 1.55
CA ALA A 113 -12.26 19.43 2.16
C ALA A 113 -11.36 18.48 1.35
N LEU A 114 -11.49 18.49 0.01
CA LEU A 114 -10.64 17.70 -0.88
C LEU A 114 -9.17 18.19 -0.89
N ILE A 115 -8.94 19.50 -0.80
CA ILE A 115 -7.59 20.08 -0.70
C ILE A 115 -6.94 19.63 0.60
N ASP A 116 -7.65 19.70 1.72
CA ASP A 116 -7.14 19.31 3.03
C ASP A 116 -6.82 17.81 3.08
N GLU A 117 -7.72 16.96 2.53
CA GLU A 117 -7.49 15.51 2.40
C GLU A 117 -6.23 15.21 1.58
N GLN A 118 -6.09 15.85 0.41
CA GLN A 118 -4.97 15.60 -0.50
C GLN A 118 -3.65 16.14 0.08
N HIS A 119 -3.68 17.29 0.74
CA HIS A 119 -2.51 17.88 1.37
C HIS A 119 -2.02 17.05 2.58
N ASN A 120 -2.94 16.50 3.37
CA ASN A 120 -2.60 15.58 4.46
C ASN A 120 -2.02 14.26 3.93
N ARG A 121 -2.55 13.76 2.81
CA ARG A 121 -2.03 12.57 2.15
C ARG A 121 -0.62 12.78 1.61
N GLU A 122 -0.36 13.88 0.89
CA GLU A 122 0.98 14.21 0.38
C GLU A 122 2.01 14.39 1.52
N ARG A 123 1.60 14.93 2.68
CA ARG A 123 2.46 15.01 3.87
C ARG A 123 2.75 13.64 4.47
N ALA A 124 1.75 12.77 4.57
CA ALA A 124 1.92 11.42 5.09
C ALA A 124 2.84 10.57 4.20
N GLU A 125 2.70 10.67 2.88
CA GLU A 125 3.55 9.97 1.91
C GLU A 125 5.02 10.44 2.01
N LYS A 126 5.28 11.75 2.10
CA LYS A 126 6.63 12.29 2.32
C LYS A 126 7.27 11.83 3.63
N ALA A 127 6.49 11.82 4.72
CA ALA A 127 6.98 11.32 6.01
C ALA A 127 7.33 9.83 5.95
N SER A 128 6.55 9.04 5.19
CA SER A 128 6.82 7.61 4.96
C SER A 128 8.12 7.40 4.16
N GLU A 129 8.36 8.18 3.11
CA GLU A 129 9.58 8.08 2.31
C GLU A 129 10.85 8.43 3.09
N GLU A 130 10.80 9.47 3.95
CA GLU A 130 11.92 9.83 4.81
C GLU A 130 12.21 8.75 5.84
N ILE A 131 11.16 8.15 6.41
CA ILE A 131 11.25 7.01 7.32
C ILE A 131 11.91 5.82 6.64
N GLU A 132 11.51 5.48 5.41
CA GLU A 132 12.09 4.37 4.65
C GLU A 132 13.57 4.62 4.33
N LYS A 133 13.94 5.84 3.92
CA LYS A 133 15.34 6.21 3.68
C LYS A 133 16.20 6.09 4.94
N VAL A 134 15.69 6.53 6.08
CA VAL A 134 16.39 6.39 7.37
C VAL A 134 16.52 4.91 7.76
N GLN A 135 15.47 4.11 7.57
CA GLN A 135 15.53 2.67 7.83
C GLN A 135 16.51 1.94 6.90
N ALA A 136 16.56 2.28 5.62
CA ALA A 136 17.51 1.72 4.66
C ALA A 136 18.96 2.01 5.06
N LYS A 137 19.26 3.27 5.44
CA LYS A 137 20.58 3.65 5.97
C LYS A 137 20.94 2.87 7.24
N LYS A 138 20.00 2.75 8.19
CA LYS A 138 20.21 1.98 9.42
C LYS A 138 20.48 0.50 9.14
N ARG A 139 19.75 -0.11 8.20
CA ARG A 139 19.98 -1.51 7.77
C ARG A 139 21.37 -1.69 7.15
N HIS A 140 21.81 -0.76 6.30
CA HIS A 140 23.14 -0.80 5.71
C HIS A 140 24.24 -0.72 6.78
N ILE A 141 24.11 0.21 7.74
CA ILE A 141 25.06 0.34 8.86
C ILE A 141 25.09 -0.94 9.69
N LEU A 142 23.92 -1.49 10.03
CA LEU A 142 23.82 -2.73 10.79
C LEU A 142 24.49 -3.89 10.05
N GLN A 143 24.27 -4.03 8.75
CA GLN A 143 24.89 -5.07 7.94
C GLN A 143 26.42 -4.92 7.92
N SER A 144 26.94 -3.71 7.71
CA SER A 144 28.38 -3.43 7.75
C SER A 144 29.00 -3.82 9.10
N LEU A 145 28.34 -3.48 10.21
CA LEU A 145 28.80 -3.83 11.56
C LEU A 145 28.80 -5.34 11.81
N MET A 146 27.78 -6.06 11.32
CA MET A 146 27.74 -7.52 11.42
C MET A 146 28.84 -8.20 10.60
N GLU A 147 29.12 -7.69 9.39
CA GLU A 147 30.21 -8.20 8.55
C GLU A 147 31.58 -7.95 9.19
N GLU A 148 31.79 -6.78 9.79
CA GLU A 148 33.03 -6.45 10.51
C GLU A 148 33.23 -7.34 11.74
N LYS A 149 32.18 -7.56 12.55
CA LYS A 149 32.21 -8.51 13.66
C LYS A 149 32.59 -9.93 13.18
N ALA A 150 31.97 -10.41 12.10
CA ALA A 150 32.26 -11.73 11.55
C ALA A 150 33.72 -11.85 11.07
N ARG A 151 34.27 -10.78 10.48
CA ARG A 151 35.69 -10.73 10.08
C ARG A 151 36.61 -10.81 11.30
N LEU A 152 36.37 -10.01 12.34
CA LEU A 152 37.20 -10.00 13.56
C LEU A 152 37.20 -11.36 14.27
N VAL A 153 36.06 -12.04 14.34
CA VAL A 153 35.96 -13.41 14.89
C VAL A 153 36.79 -14.41 14.07
N LYS A 154 36.75 -14.31 12.73
CA LYS A 154 37.59 -15.15 11.87
C LYS A 154 39.08 -14.88 12.08
N GLU A 155 39.48 -13.61 12.23
CA GLU A 155 40.88 -13.23 12.51
C GLU A 155 41.38 -13.79 13.84
N MET A 156 40.56 -13.76 14.89
CA MET A 156 40.88 -14.39 16.17
C MET A 156 41.08 -15.91 16.02
N GLY A 157 40.21 -16.60 15.28
CA GLY A 157 40.38 -18.03 14.99
C GLY A 157 41.61 -18.35 14.13
N ILE A 158 42.03 -17.44 13.25
CA ILE A 158 43.30 -17.56 12.50
C ILE A 158 44.49 -17.38 13.43
N ALA A 159 44.44 -16.38 14.33
CA ALA A 159 45.50 -16.14 15.31
C ALA A 159 45.67 -17.34 16.25
N GLU A 160 44.58 -17.93 16.73
CA GLU A 160 44.58 -19.16 17.54
C GLU A 160 45.25 -20.32 16.79
N LYS A 161 44.86 -20.57 15.54
CA LYS A 161 45.49 -21.61 14.70
C LYS A 161 46.98 -21.37 14.50
N ARG A 162 47.41 -20.10 14.34
CA ARG A 162 48.84 -19.74 14.20
C ARG A 162 49.60 -19.98 15.49
N TYR A 163 49.01 -19.67 16.63
CA TYR A 163 49.59 -19.92 17.94
C TYR A 163 49.74 -21.42 18.21
N LEU A 164 48.69 -22.22 17.98
CA LEU A 164 48.74 -23.68 18.13
C LEU A 164 49.78 -24.34 17.20
N LYS A 165 50.00 -23.77 16.02
CA LYS A 165 51.05 -24.18 15.07
C LYS A 165 52.43 -23.60 15.40
N ARG A 166 52.59 -22.93 16.55
CA ARG A 166 53.83 -22.27 17.01
C ARG A 166 54.41 -21.26 16.01
N LYS A 167 53.56 -20.66 15.16
CA LYS A 167 53.96 -19.64 14.17
C LYS A 167 54.03 -18.23 14.75
N ILE A 168 53.41 -18.01 15.91
CA ILE A 168 53.43 -16.77 16.67
C ILE A 168 53.63 -17.12 18.15
N ASP A 169 54.25 -16.23 18.90
CA ASP A 169 54.45 -16.35 20.34
C ASP A 169 53.19 -15.96 21.14
N SER A 170 53.16 -16.35 22.41
CA SER A 170 52.00 -16.14 23.29
C SER A 170 51.65 -14.66 23.45
N LYS A 171 52.66 -13.78 23.54
CA LYS A 171 52.48 -12.34 23.71
C LYS A 171 51.82 -11.71 22.48
N THR A 172 52.28 -12.07 21.27
CA THR A 172 51.67 -11.58 20.03
C THR A 172 50.24 -12.12 19.86
N TYR A 173 49.99 -13.38 20.23
CA TYR A 173 48.64 -13.95 20.22
C TYR A 173 47.69 -13.19 21.16
N GLN A 174 48.08 -12.98 22.42
CA GLN A 174 47.27 -12.27 23.41
C GLN A 174 46.98 -10.83 22.96
N ALA A 175 47.97 -10.12 22.43
CA ALA A 175 47.77 -8.76 21.92
C ALA A 175 46.79 -8.69 20.73
N LEU A 176 46.85 -9.65 19.81
CA LEU A 176 45.92 -9.73 18.66
C LEU A 176 44.49 -10.07 19.11
N VAL A 177 44.34 -11.02 20.02
CA VAL A 177 43.03 -11.41 20.55
C VAL A 177 42.41 -10.27 21.34
N GLN A 178 43.16 -9.64 22.25
CA GLN A 178 42.65 -8.54 23.06
C GLN A 178 42.18 -7.36 22.21
N LYS A 179 42.99 -6.95 21.22
CA LYS A 179 42.63 -5.87 20.29
C LYS A 179 41.35 -6.19 19.49
N ASN A 180 41.20 -7.42 19.02
CA ASN A 180 40.02 -7.81 18.26
C ASN A 180 38.79 -8.00 19.16
N GLN A 181 38.97 -8.45 20.41
CA GLN A 181 37.92 -8.58 21.42
C GLN A 181 37.35 -7.21 21.78
N GLU A 182 38.20 -6.21 22.03
CA GLU A 182 37.79 -4.82 22.33
C GLU A 182 36.94 -4.24 21.19
N LYS A 183 37.37 -4.45 19.94
CA LYS A 183 36.59 -4.02 18.77
C LYS A 183 35.25 -4.75 18.62
N VAL A 184 35.20 -6.04 18.93
CA VAL A 184 33.92 -6.79 18.91
C VAL A 184 32.95 -6.22 19.94
N VAL A 185 33.42 -5.91 21.16
CA VAL A 185 32.60 -5.29 22.20
C VAL A 185 32.11 -3.90 21.78
N GLU A 186 32.96 -3.10 21.14
CA GLU A 186 32.59 -1.79 20.60
C GLU A 186 31.49 -1.92 19.53
N ILE A 187 31.64 -2.84 18.59
CA ILE A 187 30.64 -3.12 17.55
C ILE A 187 29.32 -3.60 18.18
N GLU A 188 29.36 -4.46 19.19
CA GLU A 188 28.16 -4.92 19.91
C GLU A 188 27.42 -3.77 20.61
N ALA A 189 28.16 -2.83 21.21
CA ALA A 189 27.58 -1.64 21.80
C ALA A 189 26.93 -0.74 20.73
N GLN A 190 27.55 -0.58 19.55
CA GLN A 190 26.98 0.17 18.43
C GLN A 190 25.72 -0.48 17.87
N ILE A 191 25.71 -1.81 17.72
CA ILE A 191 24.52 -2.57 17.31
C ILE A 191 23.40 -2.38 18.34
N SER A 192 23.69 -2.51 19.64
CA SER A 192 22.70 -2.34 20.71
C SER A 192 22.07 -0.94 20.72
N ARG A 193 22.87 0.11 20.51
CA ARG A 193 22.37 1.49 20.34
C ARG A 193 21.40 1.61 19.16
N LEU A 194 21.77 1.07 18.00
CA LEU A 194 20.90 1.09 16.81
C LEU A 194 19.55 0.36 17.05
N TYR A 195 19.55 -0.73 17.81
CA TYR A 195 18.33 -1.46 18.19
C TYR A 195 17.48 -0.72 19.24
N SER A 196 18.10 -0.06 20.21
CA SER A 196 17.38 0.73 21.22
C SER A 196 16.60 1.89 20.58
N GLU A 197 17.18 2.57 19.59
CA GLU A 197 16.51 3.61 18.81
C GLU A 197 15.35 3.06 17.95
N ALA A 198 15.47 1.84 17.44
CA ALA A 198 14.39 1.18 16.70
C ALA A 198 13.21 0.78 17.61
N ASN A 199 13.49 0.38 18.85
CA ASN A 199 12.46 0.09 19.86
C ASN A 199 11.73 1.36 20.31
N ILE A 200 12.42 2.50 20.46
CA ILE A 200 11.78 3.79 20.78
C ILE A 200 10.76 4.18 19.70
N LYS A 201 11.05 3.90 18.43
CA LYS A 201 10.11 4.16 17.33
C LYS A 201 8.84 3.29 17.41
N LYS A 202 8.98 2.00 17.71
CA LYS A 202 7.83 1.09 17.95
C LYS A 202 7.01 1.52 19.16
N VAL A 203 7.66 1.98 20.23
CA VAL A 203 6.98 2.52 21.40
C VAL A 203 6.21 3.79 21.05
N MET A 204 6.79 4.72 20.28
CA MET A 204 6.11 5.91 19.78
C MET A 204 4.92 5.58 18.85
N GLU A 205 5.05 4.62 17.94
CA GLU A 205 3.94 4.16 17.09
C GLU A 205 2.81 3.55 17.93
N SER A 206 3.13 2.70 18.91
CA SER A 206 2.12 2.13 19.82
C SER A 206 1.45 3.17 20.72
N LEU A 207 2.19 4.21 21.12
CA LEU A 207 1.65 5.34 21.88
C LEU A 207 0.72 6.18 21.02
N LYS A 208 1.03 6.36 19.74
CA LYS A 208 0.19 7.10 18.79
C LYS A 208 -1.12 6.36 18.52
N GLU A 209 -1.08 5.05 18.26
CA GLU A 209 -2.30 4.22 18.13
C GLU A 209 -3.18 4.27 19.39
N LYS A 210 -2.55 4.21 20.58
CA LYS A 210 -3.28 4.34 21.85
C LYS A 210 -3.90 5.73 22.02
N LEU A 211 -3.22 6.79 21.56
CA LEU A 211 -3.73 8.15 21.64
C LEU A 211 -4.92 8.36 20.70
N ASP A 212 -4.81 7.89 19.45
CA ASP A 212 -5.87 7.97 18.44
C ASP A 212 -7.11 7.20 18.92
N GLY A 213 -6.92 5.98 19.45
CA GLY A 213 -8.01 5.20 20.05
C GLY A 213 -8.67 5.87 21.28
N TRP A 214 -7.91 6.68 22.03
CA TRP A 214 -8.44 7.43 23.18
C TRP A 214 -9.28 8.63 22.74
N GLU A 215 -8.90 9.32 21.66
CA GLU A 215 -9.69 10.40 21.06
C GLU A 215 -11.01 9.89 20.47
N GLU A 216 -10.98 8.73 19.81
CA GLU A 216 -12.17 8.04 19.28
C GLU A 216 -13.16 7.70 20.40
N GLN A 217 -12.67 7.13 21.51
CA GLN A 217 -13.49 6.83 22.69
C GLN A 217 -14.08 8.09 23.33
N LYS A 218 -13.33 9.20 23.34
CA LYS A 218 -13.80 10.48 23.89
C LYS A 218 -14.91 11.09 23.03
N LYS A 219 -14.83 10.98 21.70
CA LYS A 219 -15.91 11.34 20.77
C LYS A 219 -17.16 10.51 21.00
N GLN A 220 -17.03 9.18 21.05
CA GLN A 220 -18.17 8.29 21.27
C GLN A 220 -18.87 8.51 22.63
N LYS A 221 -18.10 8.80 23.70
CA LYS A 221 -18.68 9.18 25.00
C LYS A 221 -19.46 10.49 24.94
N LYS A 222 -18.97 11.50 24.21
CA LYS A 222 -19.69 12.77 24.02
C LYS A 222 -20.99 12.58 23.23
N GLU A 223 -20.98 11.74 22.19
CA GLU A 223 -22.17 11.44 21.39
C GLU A 223 -23.22 10.66 22.19
N LYS A 224 -22.82 9.64 22.96
CA LYS A 224 -23.72 8.92 23.87
C LYS A 224 -24.37 9.85 24.89
N LYS A 225 -23.61 10.79 25.45
CA LYS A 225 -24.13 11.77 26.42
C LYS A 225 -25.16 12.72 25.79
N LYS A 226 -24.87 13.26 24.59
CA LYS A 226 -25.83 14.08 23.83
C LYS A 226 -27.11 13.33 23.46
N LYS A 227 -27.02 12.04 23.12
CA LYS A 227 -28.18 11.22 22.76
C LYS A 227 -29.08 10.98 23.99
N SER A 228 -28.47 10.67 25.13
CA SER A 228 -29.18 10.53 26.41
C SER A 228 -29.85 11.83 26.88
N GLU A 229 -29.21 12.98 26.70
CA GLU A 229 -29.82 14.29 27.04
C GLU A 229 -31.04 14.59 26.16
N ARG A 230 -30.96 14.35 24.84
CA ARG A 230 -32.10 14.50 23.93
C ARG A 230 -33.27 13.57 24.22
N GLU A 231 -33.00 12.33 24.61
CA GLU A 231 -34.05 11.38 25.01
C GLU A 231 -34.79 11.84 26.27
N LYS A 232 -34.07 12.40 27.24
CA LYS A 232 -34.68 13.00 28.44
C LYS A 232 -35.51 14.23 28.11
N GLU A 233 -35.01 15.12 27.24
CA GLU A 233 -35.76 16.30 26.78
C GLU A 233 -37.05 15.90 26.05
N LEU A 234 -37.00 14.86 25.21
CA LEU A 234 -38.17 14.32 24.53
C LEU A 234 -39.18 13.68 25.48
N GLN A 235 -38.71 12.96 26.51
CA GLN A 235 -39.61 12.41 27.54
C GLN A 235 -40.31 13.51 28.33
N ILE A 236 -39.57 14.55 28.75
CA ILE A 236 -40.15 15.71 29.44
C ILE A 236 -41.17 16.42 28.56
N ALA A 237 -40.86 16.63 27.27
CA ALA A 237 -41.78 17.25 26.32
C ALA A 237 -43.05 16.42 26.10
N ALA A 238 -42.93 15.09 26.04
CA ALA A 238 -44.06 14.19 25.91
C ALA A 238 -44.95 14.19 27.17
N GLU A 239 -44.34 14.21 28.35
CA GLU A 239 -45.05 14.26 29.64
C GLU A 239 -45.81 15.58 29.80
N ILE A 240 -45.21 16.72 29.42
CA ILE A 240 -45.87 18.03 29.37
C ILE A 240 -47.04 18.03 28.37
N ALA A 241 -46.85 17.46 27.18
CA ALA A 241 -47.92 17.39 26.17
C ALA A 241 -49.10 16.54 26.64
N GLN A 242 -48.83 15.44 27.35
CA GLN A 242 -49.87 14.58 27.91
C GLN A 242 -50.66 15.28 29.02
N GLN A 243 -49.97 15.99 29.93
CA GLN A 243 -50.63 16.81 30.97
C GLN A 243 -51.48 17.95 30.41
N LEU A 244 -51.14 18.48 29.23
CA LEU A 244 -51.94 19.50 28.55
C LEU A 244 -53.17 18.94 27.82
N MET A 245 -53.17 17.65 27.47
CA MET A 245 -54.33 16.99 26.85
C MET A 245 -55.34 16.42 27.88
N GLU A 246 -54.92 16.22 29.12
CA GLU A 246 -55.79 15.76 30.22
C GLU A 246 -56.52 16.90 30.97
N LYS A 247 -56.33 18.16 30.55
CA LYS A 247 -57.07 19.33 31.02
C LYS A 247 -58.11 19.79 30.01
#